data_AF-A0A5R8WW35-F1
#
_entry.id   AF-A0A5R8WW35-F1
#
_cell.length_a   1.000
_cell.length_b   1.000
_cell.length_c   1.000
_cell.angle_alpha   90.00
_cell.angle_beta   90.00
_cell.angle_gamma   90.00
#
_symmetry.space_group_name_H-M   'P 1'
#
loop_
_entity.id
_entity.type
_entity.pdbx_description
1 polymer ?
#
loop_
_entity_poly.entity_id
_entity_poly.type
_entity_poly.pdbx_seq_one_letter_code
_entity_poly.pdbx_strand_id
1 'polypeptide(L)' 'MKQREVTDKHNTTWTCAQAYAAIESAATEEAVAKSETDEGNVPVVCTPSGGAQTVRLELPKDWFDNLPDEELAQAIQAAQ' A
#
# COMPACT_ATOMS: atom_id res chain seq x y z
N MET A 1 -10.43 -7.23 2.85
CA MET A 1 -9.03 -6.77 2.68
C MET A 1 -9.00 -5.75 1.55
N LYS A 2 -8.47 -4.54 1.75
CA LYS A 2 -8.26 -3.55 0.66
C LYS A 2 -6.84 -3.75 0.11
N GLN A 3 -6.74 -4.53 -0.97
CA GLN A 3 -5.50 -4.72 -1.72
C GLN A 3 -5.74 -4.27 -3.17
N ARG A 4 -4.73 -3.67 -3.79
CA ARG A 4 -4.75 -3.23 -5.18
C ARG A 4 -3.54 -3.81 -5.90
N GLU A 5 -3.77 -4.29 -7.11
CA GLU A 5 -2.70 -4.76 -7.99
C GLU A 5 -2.39 -3.66 -9.00
N VAL A 6 -1.12 -3.29 -9.10
CA VAL A 6 -0.63 -2.31 -10.07
C VAL A 6 0.56 -2.87 -10.81
N THR A 7 0.61 -2.61 -12.11
CA THR A 7 1.74 -3.03 -12.94
C THR A 7 2.65 -1.84 -13.15
N ASP A 8 3.89 -1.95 -12.69
CA ASP A 8 4.89 -0.91 -12.90
C ASP A 8 5.46 -0.94 -14.34
N LYS A 9 6.13 0.14 -14.77
CA LYS A 9 6.82 0.27 -16.06
C LYS A 9 7.79 -0.89 -16.36
N HIS A 10 8.35 -1.51 -15.33
CA HIS A 10 9.19 -2.70 -15.46
C HIS A 10 8.40 -4.00 -15.73
N ASN A 11 7.10 -3.94 -16.07
CA ASN A 11 6.20 -5.09 -16.20
C ASN A 11 6.18 -5.97 -14.93
N THR A 12 6.47 -5.36 -13.78
CA THR A 12 6.40 -6.03 -12.49
C THR A 12 5.02 -5.76 -11.90
N THR A 13 4.27 -6.83 -11.63
CA THR A 13 3.00 -6.74 -10.91
C THR A 13 3.29 -6.55 -9.42
N TRP A 14 2.74 -5.49 -8.85
CA TRP A 14 2.85 -5.16 -7.44
C TRP A 14 1.49 -5.29 -6.78
N THR A 15 1.44 -6.05 -5.69
CA THR A 15 0.26 -6.16 -4.83
C THR A 15 0.46 -5.21 -3.65
N CYS A 16 -0.22 -4.08 -3.67
CA CYS A 16 -0.22 -3.09 -2.61
C CYS A 16 -1.38 -3.35 -1.65
N ALA A 17 -1.08 -3.57 -0.38
CA ALA A 17 -2.04 -3.76 0.68
C ALA A 17 -1.68 -2.88 1.88
N GLN A 18 -2.67 -2.24 2.50
CA GLN A 18 -2.45 -1.45 3.71
C GLN A 18 -1.89 -2.35 4.82
N ALA A 19 -0.81 -1.93 5.47
CA ALA A 19 0.06 -2.74 6.33
C ALA A 19 -0.59 -3.31 7.62
N TYR A 20 -1.88 -3.07 7.85
CA TYR A 20 -2.65 -3.62 8.96
C TYR A 20 -3.95 -4.32 8.52
N ALA A 21 -4.22 -4.35 7.20
CA ALA A 21 -5.32 -5.14 6.63
C ALA A 21 -4.99 -6.64 6.54
N ALA A 22 -3.72 -7.02 6.72
CA ALA A 22 -3.23 -8.40 6.71
C ALA A 22 -3.34 -9.11 8.08
N ILE A 23 -3.71 -8.40 9.15
CA ILE A 23 -4.05 -9.03 10.43
C ILE A 23 -5.56 -9.30 10.39
N GLU A 24 -5.95 -10.51 9.98
CA GLU A 24 -7.34 -11.04 9.96
C GLU A 24 -7.93 -11.21 11.37
N SER A 25 -7.90 -10.16 12.17
CA SER A 25 -8.56 -10.09 13.47
C SER A 25 -9.38 -8.82 13.50
N ALA A 26 -10.56 -8.85 14.10
CA ALA A 26 -11.60 -7.82 14.16
C ALA A 26 -11.20 -6.41 14.66
N ALA A 27 -9.90 -6.10 14.73
CA ALA A 27 -9.30 -4.81 15.09
C ALA A 27 -8.91 -3.95 13.87
N THR A 28 -9.32 -4.31 12.65
CA THR A 28 -8.86 -3.67 11.40
C THR A 28 -9.24 -2.18 11.31
N GLU A 29 -10.42 -1.77 11.78
CA GLU A 29 -10.84 -0.36 11.67
C GLU A 29 -10.17 0.53 12.72
N GLU A 30 -10.06 0.09 13.97
CA GLU A 30 -9.35 0.82 15.03
C GLU A 30 -7.83 0.84 14.83
N ALA A 31 -7.25 -0.24 14.30
CA ALA A 31 -5.82 -0.29 14.00
C ALA A 31 -5.47 0.60 12.81
N VAL A 32 -6.34 0.70 11.80
CA VAL A 32 -6.18 1.66 10.71
C VAL A 32 -6.32 3.09 11.23
N ALA A 33 -7.32 3.37 12.07
CA ALA A 33 -7.49 4.68 12.71
C ALA A 33 -6.33 5.07 13.65
N LYS A 34 -5.66 4.08 14.28
CA LYS A 34 -4.43 4.28 15.07
C LYS A 34 -3.15 4.31 14.25
N SER A 35 -3.17 3.76 13.04
CA SER A 35 -2.04 3.75 12.11
C SER A 35 -2.06 4.94 11.17
N GLU A 36 -3.15 5.74 11.19
CA GLU A 36 -3.12 7.11 10.70
C GLU A 36 -2.01 7.84 11.45
N THR A 37 -1.00 8.27 10.71
CA THR A 37 -0.01 9.21 11.23
C THR A 37 -0.72 10.53 11.58
N ASP A 38 -0.07 11.41 12.33
CA ASP A 38 -0.62 12.74 12.65
C ASP A 38 -0.96 13.55 11.37
N GLU A 39 -0.36 13.17 10.25
CA GLU A 39 -0.56 13.74 8.90
C GLU A 39 -1.70 13.07 8.10
N GLY A 40 -2.38 12.06 8.65
CA GLY A 40 -3.47 11.34 7.98
C GLY A 40 -3.02 10.29 6.96
N ASN A 41 -1.74 9.91 6.99
CA ASN A 41 -1.19 8.87 6.13
C ASN A 41 -1.28 7.50 6.79
N VAL A 42 -1.37 6.46 5.98
CA VAL A 42 -1.45 5.06 6.38
C VAL A 42 -0.30 4.28 5.75
N PRO A 43 0.28 3.31 6.47
CA PRO A 43 1.32 2.46 5.91
C PRO A 43 0.71 1.48 4.90
N VAL A 44 1.32 1.41 3.72
CA VAL A 44 0.94 0.52 2.61
C VAL A 44 2.16 -0.33 2.24
N VAL A 45 1.98 -1.64 2.17
CA VAL A 45 3.03 -2.58 1.77
C VAL A 45 2.76 -3.03 0.35
N CYS A 46 3.70 -2.79 -0.55
CA CYS A 46 3.64 -3.26 -1.92
C CYS A 46 4.62 -4.42 -2.10
N THR A 47 4.07 -5.58 -2.46
CA THR A 47 4.83 -6.81 -2.70
C THR A 47 4.90 -7.10 -4.20
N PRO A 48 6.09 -7.25 -4.80
CA PRO A 48 6.21 -7.61 -6.20
C PRO A 48 5.97 -9.11 -6.42
N SER A 49 5.31 -9.46 -7.52
CA SER A 49 4.88 -10.83 -7.86
C SER A 49 6.02 -11.78 -8.29
N GLY A 50 7.29 -11.44 -8.01
CA GLY A 50 8.48 -12.16 -8.46
C GLY A 50 9.50 -12.48 -7.36
N GLY A 51 9.15 -12.30 -6.09
CA GLY A 51 10.07 -12.52 -4.96
C GLY A 51 11.13 -11.42 -4.77
N ALA A 52 10.94 -10.27 -5.42
CA ALA A 52 11.73 -9.08 -5.15
C ALA A 52 11.36 -8.45 -3.79
N GLN A 53 12.17 -7.49 -3.33
CA GLN A 53 12.04 -6.86 -2.03
C GLN A 53 10.67 -6.16 -1.90
N THR A 54 9.99 -6.39 -0.78
CA THR A 54 8.76 -5.66 -0.43
C THR A 54 9.11 -4.22 -0.09
N VAL A 55 8.32 -3.28 -0.61
CA VAL A 55 8.47 -1.86 -0.27
C VAL A 55 7.33 -1.42 0.64
N ARG A 56 7.63 -0.55 1.60
CA ARG A 56 6.66 0.06 2.49
C ARG A 56 6.55 1.53 2.14
N LEU A 57 5.35 1.95 1.77
CA LEU A 57 4.97 3.32 1.45
C LEU A 57 4.10 3.89 2.56
N GLU A 58 4.14 5.20 2.71
CA GLU A 58 3.21 5.96 3.54
C GLU A 58 2.34 6.79 2.61
N LEU A 59 1.08 6.41 2.48
CA LEU A 59 0.15 7.01 1.52
C LEU A 59 -1.06 7.60 2.27
N PRO A 60 -1.77 8.59 1.71
CA PRO A 60 -2.99 9.11 2.33
C PRO A 60 -3.99 8.00 2.60
N LYS A 61 -4.79 8.03 3.67
CA LYS A 61 -5.75 6.94 3.97
C LYS A 61 -6.72 6.60 2.83
N ASP A 62 -7.04 7.59 2.02
CA ASP A 62 -7.89 7.52 0.84
C ASP A 62 -7.13 7.16 -0.44
N TRP A 63 -5.85 6.75 -0.35
CA TRP A 63 -5.03 6.31 -1.49
C TRP A 63 -5.71 5.25 -2.36
N PHE A 64 -6.51 4.38 -1.76
CA PHE A 64 -7.17 3.32 -2.50
C PHE A 64 -8.17 3.87 -3.55
N ASP A 65 -8.86 4.97 -3.22
CA ASP A 65 -9.86 5.63 -4.06
C ASP A 65 -9.30 6.84 -4.83
N ASN A 66 -8.41 7.62 -4.21
CA ASN A 66 -7.90 8.88 -4.75
C ASN A 66 -6.54 8.78 -5.44
N LEU A 67 -5.72 7.75 -5.15
CA LEU A 67 -4.41 7.60 -5.78
C LEU A 67 -4.55 6.79 -7.08
N PRO A 68 -4.15 7.32 -8.24
CA PRO A 68 -4.13 6.56 -9.48
C PRO A 68 -3.00 5.52 -9.49
N ASP A 69 -3.15 4.47 -10.29
CA ASP A 69 -2.17 3.37 -10.39
C ASP A 69 -0.80 3.87 -10.82
N GLU A 70 -0.76 4.90 -11.66
CA GLU A 70 0.49 5.48 -12.18
C GLU A 70 1.27 6.22 -11.09
N GLU A 71 0.60 6.97 -10.21
CA GLU A 71 1.26 7.60 -9.04
C GLU A 71 1.66 6.56 -8.01
N LEU A 72 0.85 5.51 -7.81
CA LEU A 72 1.22 4.40 -6.95
C LEU A 72 2.49 3.70 -7.44
N ALA A 73 2.57 3.41 -8.75
CA ALA A 73 3.75 2.82 -9.37
C ALA A 73 4.99 3.73 -9.27
N GLN A 74 4.82 5.05 -9.37
CA GLN A 74 5.91 6.01 -9.13
C GLN A 74 6.36 6.00 -7.67
N ALA A 75 5.44 5.97 -6.71
CA ALA A 75 5.76 5.90 -5.29
C ALA A 75 6.52 4.60 -4.96
N ILE A 76 6.09 3.47 -5.52
CA ILE A 76 6.79 2.18 -5.40
C ILE A 76 8.21 2.29 -5.95
N GLN A 77 8.40 2.86 -7.16
CA GLN A 77 9.74 3.07 -7.74
C GLN A 77 10.61 4.00 -6.90
N ALA A 78 10.06 5.04 -6.31
CA ALA A 78 10.79 5.96 -5.45
C ALA A 78 11.24 5.32 -4.13
N ALA A 79 10.60 4.22 -3.72
CA ALA A 79 10.89 3.47 -2.50
C ALA A 79 11.68 2.16 -2.73
N GLN A 80 12.00 1.83 -3.98
CA GLN A 80 12.93 0.75 -4.35
C GLN A 80 14.39 1.23 -4.22
#